data_AF-A0A2E1ECB8-F1
#
_entry.id   AF-A0A2E1ECB8-F1
#
_cell.length_a   1.000
_cell.length_b   1.000
_cell.length_c   1.000
_cell.angle_alpha   90.00
_cell.angle_beta   90.00
_cell.angle_gamma   90.00
#
_symmetry.space_group_name_H-M   'P 1'
#
loop_
_entity.id
_entity.type
_entity.pdbx_description
1 polymer ?
#
loop_
_entity_poly.entity_id
_entity_poly.type
_entity_poly.pdbx_seq_one_letter_code
_entity_poly.pdbx_strand_id
1 'polypeptide(L)'
;MKARSALLGLIIWTAVVAADATQASAADSSAYQVSGFRLGATVEKIQAAATKSGLITQNVVRGPSFEQAIMQAQSKLIPGRDYAGVRMVRARGEAAEAQVTFAPTPEGPRAIKIVYDVLPGGPDIPTLEAKLLNDYGAPNQRSEREWVWGDTGAFYSRKNAYLEFRPNPVSAGVRRPIATLILADPALQERSRETIAVEAAKGS
;
A
#
# COMPACT_ATOMS: atom_id res chain seq x y z
N MET A 1 -56.75 -36.86 -36.80
CA MET A 1 -57.36 -35.60 -36.34
C MET A 1 -57.22 -35.50 -34.83
N LYS A 2 -57.01 -34.25 -34.36
CA LYS A 2 -56.95 -33.75 -32.97
C LYS A 2 -55.56 -33.75 -32.31
N ALA A 3 -55.12 -32.52 -32.11
CA ALA A 3 -53.93 -32.04 -31.43
C ALA A 3 -54.08 -32.06 -29.91
N ARG A 4 -52.93 -32.00 -29.22
CA ARG A 4 -52.55 -31.01 -28.18
C ARG A 4 -51.50 -31.64 -27.25
N SER A 5 -50.31 -31.05 -27.17
CA SER A 5 -49.94 -30.17 -26.06
C SER A 5 -48.41 -30.11 -25.93
N ALA A 6 -47.92 -28.88 -25.83
CA ALA A 6 -46.53 -28.55 -25.59
C ALA A 6 -46.10 -28.94 -24.17
N LEU A 7 -44.85 -29.36 -24.01
CA LEU A 7 -44.09 -29.00 -22.81
C LEU A 7 -42.62 -28.86 -23.18
N LEU A 8 -42.13 -27.63 -23.05
CA LEU A 8 -40.73 -27.28 -23.02
C LEU A 8 -40.04 -27.99 -21.84
N GLY A 9 -38.90 -28.60 -22.10
CA GLY A 9 -37.98 -29.11 -21.07
C GLY A 9 -36.57 -28.67 -21.41
N LEU A 10 -36.30 -27.38 -21.29
CA LEU A 10 -34.98 -26.78 -21.44
C LEU A 10 -34.12 -27.15 -20.22
N ILE A 11 -33.35 -28.24 -20.30
CA ILE A 11 -32.37 -28.55 -19.26
C ILE A 11 -31.11 -27.72 -19.54
N ILE A 12 -31.05 -26.53 -18.95
CA ILE A 12 -29.82 -25.74 -18.85
C ILE A 12 -28.94 -26.45 -17.82
N TRP A 13 -27.98 -27.25 -18.26
CA TRP A 13 -26.83 -27.59 -17.43
C TRP A 13 -25.95 -26.35 -17.36
N THR A 14 -26.11 -25.57 -16.30
CA THR A 14 -25.13 -24.56 -15.91
C THR A 14 -23.82 -25.29 -15.61
N ALA A 15 -22.88 -25.24 -16.54
CA ALA A 15 -21.48 -25.48 -16.22
C ALA A 15 -21.10 -24.45 -15.16
N VAL A 16 -20.98 -24.90 -13.91
CA VAL A 16 -20.25 -24.15 -12.88
C VAL A 16 -18.82 -24.14 -13.37
N VAL A 17 -18.49 -23.11 -14.15
CA VAL A 17 -17.09 -22.73 -14.36
C VAL A 17 -16.63 -22.34 -12.97
N ALA A 18 -15.93 -23.27 -12.31
CA ALA A 18 -15.07 -22.95 -11.21
C ALA A 18 -14.17 -21.83 -11.72
N ALA A 19 -14.49 -20.61 -11.33
CA ALA A 19 -13.60 -19.49 -11.45
C ALA A 19 -12.46 -19.78 -10.48
N ASP A 20 -11.54 -20.66 -10.90
CA ASP A 20 -10.14 -20.51 -10.58
C ASP A 20 -9.75 -19.16 -11.18
N ALA A 21 -10.11 -18.10 -10.45
CA ALA A 21 -9.35 -16.89 -10.45
C ALA A 21 -7.97 -17.34 -10.03
N THR A 22 -7.16 -17.68 -11.02
CA THR A 22 -5.71 -17.63 -10.95
C THR A 22 -5.40 -16.25 -10.42
N GLN A 23 -5.36 -16.14 -9.08
CA GLN A 23 -4.78 -15.02 -8.40
C GLN A 23 -3.36 -15.00 -8.95
N ALA A 24 -3.13 -14.10 -9.90
CA ALA A 24 -1.79 -13.76 -10.31
C ALA A 24 -1.10 -13.38 -9.01
N SER A 25 -0.33 -14.32 -8.43
CA SER A 25 0.35 -14.20 -7.14
C SER A 25 0.80 -12.77 -6.96
N ALA A 26 0.05 -11.97 -6.20
CA ALA A 26 0.46 -10.60 -5.96
C ALA A 26 1.84 -10.74 -5.35
N ALA A 27 2.86 -10.11 -5.96
CA ALA A 27 4.22 -10.19 -5.44
C ALA A 27 4.14 -9.91 -3.94
N ASP A 28 4.71 -10.79 -3.11
CA ASP A 28 4.65 -10.66 -1.66
C ASP A 28 5.09 -9.23 -1.31
N SER A 29 4.19 -8.44 -0.74
CA SER A 29 4.46 -7.03 -0.51
C SER A 29 5.65 -6.85 0.42
N SER A 30 5.98 -7.86 1.23
CA SER A 30 7.18 -7.91 2.05
C SER A 30 8.50 -7.88 1.25
N ALA A 31 8.47 -8.21 -0.04
CA ALA A 31 9.62 -8.11 -0.93
C ALA A 31 10.00 -6.65 -1.25
N TYR A 32 9.04 -5.71 -1.19
CA TYR A 32 9.31 -4.30 -1.49
C TYR A 32 9.88 -3.58 -0.28
N GLN A 33 11.11 -3.08 -0.43
CA GLN A 33 11.79 -2.26 0.56
C GLN A 33 12.64 -1.13 -0.03
N VAL A 34 12.75 -0.02 0.69
CA VAL A 34 13.72 1.05 0.42
C VAL A 34 14.44 1.39 1.69
N SER A 35 15.77 1.33 1.71
CA SER A 35 16.58 1.67 2.89
C SER A 35 16.08 0.98 4.18
N GLY A 36 15.71 -0.31 4.08
CA GLY A 36 15.17 -1.10 5.19
C GLY A 36 13.69 -0.84 5.57
N PHE A 37 13.05 0.20 5.02
CA PHE A 37 11.61 0.41 5.14
C PHE A 37 10.88 -0.55 4.21
N ARG A 38 9.99 -1.39 4.77
CA ARG A 38 9.32 -2.47 4.05
C ARG A 38 7.80 -2.36 4.11
N LEU A 39 7.10 -2.67 3.03
CA LEU A 39 5.63 -2.78 3.06
C LEU A 39 5.19 -3.91 4.00
N GLY A 40 4.03 -3.74 4.62
CA GLY A 40 3.53 -4.66 5.65
C GLY A 40 4.33 -4.65 6.96
N ALA A 41 5.38 -3.84 7.10
CA ALA A 41 6.12 -3.75 8.35
C ALA A 41 5.28 -3.13 9.48
N THR A 42 5.59 -3.52 10.71
CA THR A 42 5.04 -2.93 11.93
C THR A 42 5.65 -1.56 12.19
N VAL A 43 5.04 -0.77 13.07
CA VAL A 43 5.56 0.56 13.45
C VAL A 43 6.97 0.45 14.02
N GLU A 44 7.22 -0.55 14.87
CA GLU A 44 8.51 -0.77 15.52
C GLU A 44 9.59 -1.11 14.50
N LYS A 45 9.26 -1.96 13.50
CA LYS A 45 10.18 -2.28 12.40
C LYS A 45 10.52 -1.05 11.56
N ILE A 46 9.55 -0.18 11.31
CA ILE A 46 9.74 1.08 10.58
C ILE A 46 10.63 2.05 11.37
N GLN A 47 10.41 2.17 12.68
CA GLN A 47 11.26 3.01 13.54
C GLN A 47 12.70 2.46 13.63
N ALA A 48 12.86 1.15 13.75
CA ALA A 48 14.17 0.51 13.72
C ALA A 48 14.88 0.71 12.37
N ALA A 49 14.15 0.62 11.25
CA ALA A 49 14.69 0.91 9.92
C ALA A 49 15.12 2.37 9.77
N ALA A 50 14.35 3.31 10.33
CA ALA A 50 14.72 4.72 10.36
C ALA A 50 16.05 4.94 11.09
N THR A 51 16.19 4.41 12.31
CA THR A 51 17.43 4.53 13.09
C THR A 51 18.62 3.91 12.36
N LYS A 52 18.46 2.71 11.78
CA LYS A 52 19.51 2.04 11.00
C LYS A 52 19.93 2.84 9.75
N SER A 53 19.01 3.62 9.19
CA SER A 53 19.26 4.47 8.02
C SER A 53 19.76 5.87 8.40
N GLY A 54 20.11 6.11 9.67
CA GLY A 54 20.54 7.43 10.13
C GLY A 54 19.43 8.48 10.13
N LEU A 55 18.16 8.06 10.10
CA LEU A 55 17.01 8.96 10.18
C LEU A 55 16.49 9.03 11.61
N ILE A 56 16.13 10.24 12.03
CA ILE A 56 15.52 10.52 13.33
C ILE A 56 14.02 10.63 13.13
N THR A 57 13.24 9.85 13.88
CA THR A 57 11.77 9.96 13.87
C THR A 57 11.36 11.34 14.38
N GLN A 58 10.74 12.14 13.51
CA GLN A 58 10.32 13.50 13.79
C GLN A 58 8.90 13.55 14.33
N ASN A 59 8.02 12.70 13.79
CA ASN A 59 6.61 12.72 14.12
C ASN A 59 5.99 11.33 13.98
N VAL A 60 5.10 11.00 14.91
CA VAL A 60 4.22 9.84 14.84
C VAL A 60 2.79 10.34 14.95
N VAL A 61 2.07 10.29 13.84
CA VAL A 61 0.68 10.72 13.76
C VAL A 61 -0.21 9.57 14.16
N ARG A 62 -0.95 9.73 15.25
CA ARG A 62 -1.92 8.74 15.73
C ARG A 62 -3.06 8.55 14.74
N GLY A 63 -3.62 7.35 14.73
CA GLY A 63 -4.79 6.94 13.94
C GLY A 63 -5.62 5.93 14.72
N PRO A 64 -6.83 5.61 14.28
CA PRO A 64 -7.64 4.59 14.95
C PRO A 64 -6.89 3.25 15.01
N SER A 65 -7.03 2.52 16.11
CA SER A 65 -6.76 1.07 16.12
C SER A 65 -7.73 0.34 15.19
N PHE A 66 -7.56 -0.97 15.03
CA PHE A 66 -8.49 -1.78 14.25
C PHE A 66 -9.91 -1.77 14.83
N GLU A 67 -10.04 -1.93 16.15
CA GLU A 67 -11.30 -1.88 16.89
C GLU A 67 -11.93 -0.49 16.80
N GLN A 68 -11.11 0.56 16.93
CA GLN A 68 -11.57 1.93 16.78
C GLN A 68 -12.02 2.24 15.35
N ALA A 69 -11.38 1.66 14.34
CA ALA A 69 -11.80 1.80 12.95
C ALA A 69 -13.15 1.09 12.70
N ILE A 70 -13.38 -0.07 13.31
CA ILE A 70 -14.68 -0.75 13.32
C ILE A 70 -15.75 0.12 13.97
N MET A 71 -15.47 0.68 15.14
CA MET A 71 -16.38 1.60 15.83
C MET A 71 -16.72 2.81 14.95
N GLN A 72 -15.74 3.39 14.25
CA GLN A 72 -15.96 4.49 13.32
C GLN A 72 -16.81 4.08 12.12
N ALA A 73 -16.61 2.89 11.56
CA ALA A 73 -17.45 2.35 10.49
C ALA A 73 -18.90 2.11 10.96
N GLN A 74 -19.12 1.89 12.25
CA GLN A 74 -20.43 1.87 12.91
C GLN A 74 -20.97 3.26 13.28
N SER A 75 -20.39 4.34 12.75
CA SER A 75 -20.74 5.73 13.07
C SER A 75 -20.52 6.14 14.54
N LYS A 76 -19.71 5.40 15.32
CA LYS A 76 -19.35 5.80 16.68
C LYS A 76 -18.24 6.85 16.65
N LEU A 77 -18.46 7.93 17.40
CA LEU A 77 -17.49 9.02 17.48
C LEU A 77 -16.35 8.66 18.43
N ILE A 78 -15.11 8.78 17.93
CA ILE A 78 -13.89 8.58 18.70
C ILE A 78 -13.05 9.84 18.53
N PRO A 79 -12.78 10.60 19.61
CA PRO A 79 -11.91 11.77 19.53
C PRO A 79 -10.51 11.37 19.08
N GLY A 80 -9.91 12.15 18.18
CA GLY A 80 -8.59 11.82 17.62
C GLY A 80 -7.45 11.77 18.65
N ARG A 81 -7.62 12.38 19.83
CA ARG A 81 -6.66 12.27 20.95
C ARG A 81 -6.66 10.87 21.59
N ASP A 82 -7.76 10.14 21.46
CA ASP A 82 -7.97 8.82 22.07
C ASP A 82 -7.60 7.68 21.11
N TYR A 83 -7.11 8.02 19.92
CA TYR A 83 -6.58 7.07 18.95
C TYR A 83 -5.41 6.27 19.51
N ALA A 84 -5.56 4.95 19.47
CA ALA A 84 -4.61 3.97 19.98
C ALA A 84 -3.71 3.36 18.89
N GLY A 85 -4.02 3.58 17.61
CA GLY A 85 -3.22 3.15 16.49
C GLY A 85 -2.25 4.23 15.97
N VAL A 86 -1.56 3.88 14.89
CA VAL A 86 -0.65 4.79 14.17
C VAL A 86 -1.14 4.91 12.74
N ARG A 87 -1.26 6.15 12.26
CA ARG A 87 -1.59 6.46 10.87
C ARG A 87 -0.34 6.74 10.05
N MET A 88 0.64 7.42 10.64
CA MET A 88 1.84 7.85 9.91
C MET A 88 3.05 7.98 10.82
N VAL A 89 4.21 7.62 10.29
CA VAL A 89 5.53 7.93 10.86
C VAL A 89 6.29 8.79 9.86
N ARG A 90 6.88 9.89 10.31
CA ARG A 90 7.81 10.71 9.53
C ARG A 90 9.18 10.67 10.20
N ALA A 91 10.19 10.28 9.45
CA ALA A 91 11.59 10.25 9.88
C ALA A 91 12.46 11.05 8.91
N ARG A 92 13.48 11.73 9.43
CA ARG A 92 14.30 12.65 8.64
C ARG A 92 15.77 12.56 9.05
N GLY A 93 16.65 12.67 8.07
CA GLY A 93 18.08 12.93 8.23
C GLY A 93 18.52 14.09 7.34
N GLU A 94 19.82 14.28 7.20
CA GLU A 94 20.38 15.35 6.37
C GLU A 94 20.14 15.09 4.88
N ALA A 95 20.34 13.84 4.46
CA ALA A 95 20.34 13.42 3.06
C ALA A 95 19.06 12.69 2.61
N ALA A 96 18.10 12.44 3.51
CA ALA A 96 16.86 11.75 3.17
C ALA A 96 15.71 12.04 4.14
N GLU A 97 14.48 11.80 3.68
CA GLU A 97 13.26 11.86 4.48
C GLU A 97 12.35 10.68 4.12
N ALA A 98 11.73 10.06 5.12
CA ALA A 98 10.79 8.98 4.94
C ALA A 98 9.44 9.34 5.58
N GLN A 99 8.36 9.17 4.83
CA GLN A 99 6.99 9.22 5.32
C GLN A 99 6.31 7.88 5.09
N VAL A 100 5.95 7.21 6.18
CA VAL A 100 5.31 5.89 6.15
C VAL A 100 3.87 6.03 6.62
N THR A 101 2.92 5.54 5.83
CA THR A 101 1.49 5.50 6.15
C THR A 101 1.08 4.07 6.49
N PHE A 102 0.21 3.93 7.48
CA PHE A 102 -0.22 2.64 8.01
C PHE A 102 -1.73 2.47 7.85
N ALA A 103 -2.14 1.22 7.61
CA ALA A 103 -3.52 0.79 7.76
C ALA A 103 -3.69 0.02 9.09
N PRO A 104 -4.83 0.19 9.79
CA PRO A 104 -5.17 -0.65 10.92
C PRO A 104 -5.50 -2.08 10.45
N THR A 105 -4.84 -3.09 10.98
CA THR A 105 -5.17 -4.51 10.75
C THR A 105 -5.40 -5.21 12.10
N PRO A 106 -6.03 -6.40 12.12
CA PRO A 106 -6.26 -7.15 13.37
C PRO A 106 -4.99 -7.37 14.20
N GLU A 107 -3.84 -7.53 13.54
CA GLU A 107 -2.53 -7.75 14.16
C GLU A 107 -1.78 -6.44 14.49
N GLY A 108 -2.48 -5.31 14.44
CA GLY A 108 -1.96 -3.96 14.65
C GLY A 108 -1.60 -3.24 13.33
N PRO A 109 -1.17 -1.96 13.40
CA PRO A 109 -0.90 -1.17 12.19
C PRO A 109 0.17 -1.80 11.28
N ARG A 110 -0.07 -1.75 9.96
CA ARG A 110 0.85 -2.27 8.93
C ARG A 110 1.13 -1.20 7.88
N ALA A 111 2.40 -1.06 7.50
CA ALA A 111 2.83 -0.08 6.51
C ALA A 111 2.23 -0.38 5.13
N ILE A 112 1.41 0.53 4.61
CA ILE A 112 0.75 0.39 3.29
C ILE A 112 1.31 1.35 2.25
N LYS A 113 2.03 2.39 2.68
CA LYS A 113 2.70 3.33 1.77
C LYS A 113 3.96 3.86 2.42
N ILE A 114 5.05 3.87 1.68
CA ILE A 114 6.31 4.49 2.07
C ILE A 114 6.67 5.48 0.97
N VAL A 115 6.85 6.75 1.34
CA VAL A 115 7.45 7.76 0.49
C VAL A 115 8.84 8.04 1.03
N TYR A 116 9.87 7.78 0.25
CA TYR A 116 11.27 8.00 0.61
C TYR A 116 11.87 9.02 -0.34
N ASP A 117 12.12 10.21 0.18
CA ASP A 117 12.70 11.33 -0.54
C ASP A 117 14.21 11.34 -0.33
N VAL A 118 14.95 11.34 -1.43
CA VAL A 118 16.39 11.55 -1.45
C VAL A 118 16.64 13.04 -1.58
N LEU A 119 17.38 13.61 -0.64
CA LEU A 119 17.72 15.03 -0.59
C LEU A 119 19.13 15.27 -1.15
N PRO A 120 19.50 16.53 -1.46
CA PRO A 120 20.88 16.86 -1.80
C PRO A 120 21.88 16.34 -0.75
N GLY A 121 23.00 15.75 -1.20
CA GLY A 121 23.96 15.06 -0.33
C GLY A 121 23.62 13.59 -0.07
N GLY A 122 22.49 13.09 -0.58
CA GLY A 122 22.17 11.65 -0.62
C GLY A 122 22.83 10.91 -1.78
N PRO A 123 22.46 9.63 -1.98
CA PRO A 123 22.94 8.83 -3.10
C PRO A 123 22.69 9.52 -4.44
N ASP A 124 23.62 9.39 -5.38
CA ASP A 124 23.42 9.88 -6.73
C ASP A 124 22.32 9.07 -7.44
N ILE A 125 21.57 9.75 -8.31
CA ILE A 125 20.40 9.19 -9.00
C ILE A 125 20.79 7.96 -9.85
N PRO A 126 21.87 7.98 -10.66
CA PRO A 126 22.28 6.80 -11.44
C PRO A 126 22.62 5.58 -10.58
N THR A 127 23.34 5.74 -9.47
CA THR A 127 23.65 4.64 -8.54
C THR A 127 22.37 4.09 -7.91
N LEU A 128 21.44 4.96 -7.52
CA LEU A 128 20.17 4.55 -6.96
C LEU A 128 19.34 3.76 -7.99
N GLU A 129 19.25 4.25 -9.22
CA GLU A 129 18.58 3.56 -10.32
C GLU A 129 19.20 2.18 -10.58
N ALA A 130 20.52 2.10 -10.71
CA ALA A 130 21.23 0.85 -10.92
C ALA A 130 20.97 -0.16 -9.78
N LYS A 131 20.97 0.32 -8.53
CA LYS A 131 20.62 -0.52 -7.37
C LYS A 131 19.20 -1.04 -7.46
N LEU A 132 18.25 -0.18 -7.77
CA LEU A 132 16.85 -0.55 -7.88
C LEU A 132 16.66 -1.58 -9.01
N LEU A 133 17.32 -1.40 -10.16
CA LEU A 133 17.27 -2.33 -11.28
C LEU A 133 17.85 -3.70 -10.91
N ASN A 134 18.91 -3.71 -10.11
CA ASN A 134 19.48 -4.95 -9.58
C ASN A 134 18.53 -5.65 -8.60
N ASP A 135 17.90 -4.88 -7.70
CA ASP A 135 17.06 -5.44 -6.63
C ASP A 135 15.69 -5.91 -7.14
N TYR A 136 15.13 -5.25 -8.16
CA TYR A 136 13.75 -5.45 -8.61
C TYR A 136 13.58 -5.74 -10.09
N GLY A 137 14.66 -5.69 -10.88
CA GLY A 137 14.60 -5.82 -12.34
C GLY A 137 14.15 -4.54 -13.04
N ALA A 138 14.10 -4.60 -14.38
CA ALA A 138 13.63 -3.48 -15.20
C ALA A 138 12.12 -3.26 -15.07
N PRO A 139 11.64 -2.00 -15.15
CA PRO A 139 10.21 -1.71 -15.21
C PRO A 139 9.60 -2.31 -16.47
N ASN A 140 8.61 -3.18 -16.30
CA ASN A 140 7.74 -3.56 -17.41
C ASN A 140 6.78 -2.41 -17.69
N GLN A 141 6.87 -1.84 -18.89
CA GLN A 141 6.08 -0.68 -19.30
C GLN A 141 4.55 -0.95 -19.40
N ARG A 142 4.06 -2.18 -19.18
CA ARG A 142 2.70 -2.59 -19.62
C ARG A 142 1.87 -3.51 -18.71
N SER A 143 2.27 -3.87 -17.49
CA SER A 143 1.47 -4.79 -16.65
C SER A 143 0.97 -4.19 -15.32
N GLU A 144 -0.01 -4.86 -14.72
CA GLU A 144 -0.56 -4.59 -13.37
C GLU A 144 0.36 -5.05 -12.22
N ARG A 145 1.53 -5.56 -12.59
CA ARG A 145 2.74 -5.66 -11.77
C ARG A 145 3.72 -4.62 -12.33
N GLU A 146 4.70 -4.20 -11.57
CA GLU A 146 5.88 -3.47 -12.06
C GLU A 146 5.90 -1.94 -12.00
N TRP A 147 7.13 -1.49 -11.75
CA TRP A 147 7.63 -0.14 -11.67
C TRP A 147 7.15 0.81 -12.76
N VAL A 148 6.97 2.08 -12.39
CA VAL A 148 6.66 3.17 -13.30
C VAL A 148 7.63 4.32 -13.09
N TRP A 149 8.06 4.90 -14.21
CA TRP A 149 8.73 6.19 -14.23
C TRP A 149 7.69 7.30 -14.36
N GLY A 150 7.64 8.20 -13.38
CA GLY A 150 7.27 9.60 -13.61
C GLY A 150 5.84 9.97 -14.00
N ASP A 151 4.81 9.12 -13.89
CA ASP A 151 3.43 9.53 -14.21
C ASP A 151 2.50 9.57 -12.99
N THR A 152 2.22 10.79 -12.53
CA THR A 152 1.52 11.14 -11.29
C THR A 152 0.00 10.87 -11.30
N GLY A 153 -0.56 10.36 -12.41
CA GLY A 153 -2.00 10.11 -12.54
C GLY A 153 -2.52 8.79 -11.95
N ALA A 154 -1.67 7.77 -11.76
CA ALA A 154 -2.12 6.38 -11.60
C ALA A 154 -2.12 5.82 -10.16
N PHE A 155 -1.91 6.65 -9.12
CA PHE A 155 -1.81 6.18 -7.72
C PHE A 155 -3.07 5.40 -7.26
N TYR A 156 -4.24 5.68 -7.84
CA TYR A 156 -5.53 5.15 -7.38
C TYR A 156 -6.11 3.97 -8.17
N SER A 157 -5.46 3.50 -9.25
CA SER A 157 -6.00 2.39 -10.07
C SER A 157 -5.28 1.05 -9.86
N ARG A 158 -4.22 1.03 -9.05
CA ARG A 158 -3.37 -0.15 -8.85
C ARG A 158 -4.00 -1.11 -7.83
N LYS A 159 -4.04 -2.40 -8.17
CA LYS A 159 -4.60 -3.47 -7.32
C LYS A 159 -3.56 -4.26 -6.53
N ASN A 160 -2.29 -4.17 -6.91
CA ASN A 160 -1.17 -4.93 -6.33
C ASN A 160 -0.12 -3.99 -5.73
N ALA A 161 0.75 -4.54 -4.88
CA ALA A 161 1.90 -3.82 -4.36
C ALA A 161 2.86 -3.39 -5.48
N TYR A 162 3.44 -2.20 -5.35
CA TYR A 162 4.35 -1.63 -6.35
C TYR A 162 5.41 -0.72 -5.72
N LEU A 163 6.45 -0.47 -6.52
CA LEU A 163 7.49 0.55 -6.29
C LEU A 163 7.46 1.52 -7.47
N GLU A 164 7.48 2.81 -7.21
CA GLU A 164 7.61 3.88 -8.19
C GLU A 164 8.87 4.67 -7.91
N PHE A 165 9.64 4.97 -8.96
CA PHE A 165 10.83 5.80 -8.87
C PHE A 165 10.64 7.07 -9.70
N ARG A 166 10.83 8.22 -9.04
CA ARG A 166 10.69 9.55 -9.64
C ARG A 166 12.03 10.26 -9.57
N PRO A 167 12.84 10.28 -10.65
CA PRO A 167 14.01 11.13 -10.73
C PRO A 167 13.55 12.58 -10.87
N ASN A 168 14.26 13.51 -10.24
CA ASN A 168 14.00 14.96 -10.35
C ASN A 168 12.51 15.34 -10.17
N PRO A 169 11.86 14.92 -9.06
CA PRO A 169 10.44 15.14 -8.84
C PRO A 169 10.13 16.64 -8.75
N VAL A 170 9.00 17.05 -9.34
CA VAL A 170 8.49 18.41 -9.16
C VAL A 170 8.03 18.56 -7.71
N SER A 171 8.70 19.42 -6.94
CA SER A 171 8.33 19.74 -5.56
C SER A 171 8.15 21.25 -5.39
N ALA A 172 6.98 21.63 -4.87
CA ALA A 172 6.70 22.99 -4.42
C ALA A 172 7.11 23.22 -2.95
N GLY A 173 7.66 22.20 -2.29
CA GLY A 173 8.08 22.26 -0.90
C GLY A 173 9.41 22.97 -0.68
N VAL A 174 9.67 23.35 0.57
CA VAL A 174 10.93 24.00 0.99
C VAL A 174 12.14 23.11 0.75
N ARG A 175 11.98 21.79 0.91
CA ARG A 175 13.01 20.80 0.58
C ARG A 175 12.67 20.19 -0.79
N ARG A 176 13.63 20.28 -1.71
CA ARG A 176 13.53 19.80 -3.09
C ARG A 176 14.24 18.46 -3.19
N PRO A 177 13.53 17.32 -3.13
CA PRO A 177 14.16 16.03 -3.34
C PRO A 177 14.76 15.96 -4.74
N ILE A 178 15.93 15.33 -4.83
CA ILE A 178 16.57 15.01 -6.12
C ILE A 178 15.99 13.71 -6.70
N ALA A 179 15.41 12.85 -5.86
CA ALA A 179 14.64 11.69 -6.27
C ALA A 179 13.60 11.32 -5.20
N THR A 180 12.51 10.68 -5.61
CA THR A 180 11.50 10.12 -4.70
C THR A 180 11.23 8.66 -5.06
N LEU A 181 11.21 7.81 -4.04
CA LEU A 181 10.76 6.42 -4.11
C LEU A 181 9.41 6.29 -3.41
N ILE A 182 8.46 5.63 -4.06
CA ILE A 182 7.13 5.36 -3.48
C ILE A 182 6.89 3.87 -3.52
N LEU A 183 6.74 3.25 -2.35
CA LEU A 183 6.26 1.89 -2.23
C LEU A 183 4.83 1.96 -1.75
N ALA A 184 3.92 1.19 -2.33
CA ALA A 184 2.54 1.12 -1.85
C ALA A 184 1.96 -0.28 -2.01
N ASP A 185 1.07 -0.67 -1.09
CA ASP A 185 0.29 -1.91 -1.13
C ASP A 185 -1.22 -1.59 -1.07
N PRO A 186 -1.84 -1.27 -2.23
CA PRO A 186 -3.28 -1.06 -2.33
C PRO A 186 -4.10 -2.29 -1.90
N ALA A 187 -3.59 -3.50 -2.16
CA ALA A 187 -4.28 -4.74 -1.79
C ALA A 187 -4.41 -4.88 -0.28
N LEU A 188 -3.33 -4.59 0.48
CA LEU A 188 -3.38 -4.61 1.94
C LEU A 188 -4.30 -3.52 2.50
N GLN A 189 -4.27 -2.32 1.90
CA GLN A 189 -5.18 -1.25 2.28
C GLN A 189 -6.64 -1.66 2.07
N GLU A 190 -6.95 -2.31 0.95
CA GLU A 190 -8.31 -2.76 0.65
C GLU A 190 -8.74 -3.91 1.57
N ARG A 191 -7.90 -4.93 1.77
CA ARG A 191 -8.17 -6.02 2.72
C ARG A 191 -8.46 -5.50 4.13
N SER A 192 -7.70 -4.50 4.59
CA SER A 192 -7.93 -3.84 5.88
C SER A 192 -9.33 -3.21 5.94
N ARG A 193 -9.71 -2.46 4.90
CA ARG A 193 -11.04 -1.82 4.80
C ARG A 193 -12.18 -2.83 4.75
N GLU A 194 -12.05 -3.86 3.91
CA GLU A 194 -13.05 -4.93 3.78
C GLU A 194 -13.24 -5.65 5.12
N THR A 195 -12.14 -5.98 5.81
CA THR A 195 -12.20 -6.64 7.12
C THR A 195 -12.91 -5.76 8.15
N ILE A 196 -12.58 -4.45 8.19
CA ILE A 196 -13.26 -3.49 9.06
C ILE A 196 -14.76 -3.43 8.75
N ALA A 197 -15.14 -3.36 7.48
CA ALA A 197 -16.54 -3.30 7.06
C ALA A 197 -17.31 -4.57 7.47
N VAL A 198 -16.70 -5.75 7.29
CA VAL A 198 -17.28 -7.03 7.70
C VAL A 198 -17.48 -7.10 9.21
N GLU A 199 -16.47 -6.72 10.00
CA GLU A 199 -16.60 -6.71 11.47
C GLU A 199 -17.60 -5.64 11.96
N ALA A 200 -17.66 -4.48 11.30
CA ALA A 200 -18.62 -3.43 11.63
C ALA A 200 -20.07 -3.90 11.44
N ALA A 201 -20.35 -4.64 10.37
CA ALA A 201 -21.67 -5.20 10.07
C ALA A 201 -22.13 -6.29 11.05
N LYS A 202 -21.21 -6.93 11.80
CA LYS A 202 -21.58 -7.90 12.85
C LYS A 202 -22.09 -7.23 14.12
N GLY A 203 -21.71 -5.98 14.35
CA GLY A 203 -22.07 -5.22 15.57
C GLY A 203 -23.14 -4.15 15.35
N SER A 204 -23.79 -4.16 14.19
CA SER A 204 -24.94 -3.31 13.84
C SER A 204 -26.27 -4.03 14.04
#